data_AF-A0A7W8TCW8-F1
#
_entry.id   AF-A0A7W8TCW8-F1
#
_cell.length_a   1.000
_cell.length_b   1.000
_cell.length_c   1.000
_cell.angle_alpha   90.00
_cell.angle_beta   90.00
_cell.angle_gamma   90.00
#
_symmetry.space_group_name_H-M   'P 1'
#
loop_
_entity.id
_entity.type
_entity.pdbx_description
1 polymer ?
#
loop_
_entity_poly.entity_id
_entity_poly.type
_entity_poly.pdbx_seq_one_letter_code
_entity_poly.pdbx_strand_id
1 'polypeptide(L)'
;MLEGPCRLYARLHLKVNEAKTAVAPASRRKFLAYALWHGKGRQVKYAVAGKALANFKQRTRDPTRRSCGRSDSQVTLAKKTNR
;
A
#
# COMPACT_ATOMS: atom_id res chain seq x y z
N MET A 1 -8.34 15.01 -18.19
CA MET A 1 -9.49 14.38 -18.89
C MET A 1 -9.10 12.94 -19.25
N LEU A 2 -9.96 11.96 -18.94
CA LEU A 2 -9.70 10.50 -19.02
C LEU A 2 -10.63 9.84 -20.06
N GLU A 3 -10.78 10.43 -21.25
CA GLU A 3 -11.85 10.04 -22.19
C GLU A 3 -11.71 8.63 -22.76
N GLY A 4 -10.48 8.18 -23.03
CA GLY A 4 -10.20 6.85 -23.57
C GLY A 4 -10.60 5.68 -22.65
N PRO A 5 -10.02 5.55 -21.45
CA PRO A 5 -10.30 4.42 -20.55
C PRO A 5 -11.76 4.39 -20.09
N CYS A 6 -12.40 5.55 -19.87
CA CYS A 6 -13.81 5.59 -19.50
C CYS A 6 -14.72 4.93 -20.56
N ARG A 7 -14.42 5.12 -21.85
CA ARG A 7 -15.21 4.55 -22.96
C ARG A 7 -15.09 3.02 -23.03
N LEU A 8 -13.90 2.47 -22.81
CA LEU A 8 -13.68 1.03 -22.83
C LEU A 8 -14.29 0.36 -21.59
N TYR A 9 -14.15 0.97 -20.41
CA TYR A 9 -14.72 0.45 -19.17
C TYR A 9 -16.24 0.53 -19.10
N ALA A 10 -16.85 1.53 -19.76
CA ALA A 10 -18.31 1.62 -19.87
C ALA A 10 -18.91 0.40 -20.60
N ARG A 11 -18.23 -0.14 -21.63
CA ARG A 11 -18.66 -1.37 -22.33
C ARG A 11 -18.62 -2.61 -21.44
N LEU A 12 -17.82 -2.58 -20.38
CA LEU A 12 -17.68 -3.63 -19.37
C LEU A 12 -18.54 -3.36 -18.13
N HIS A 13 -19.38 -2.31 -18.15
CA HIS A 13 -20.17 -1.83 -17.02
C HIS A 13 -19.33 -1.49 -15.76
N LEU A 14 -18.10 -1.02 -15.95
CA LEU A 14 -17.20 -0.60 -14.87
C LEU A 14 -17.16 0.93 -14.74
N LYS A 15 -17.27 1.44 -13.51
CA LYS A 15 -17.18 2.87 -13.20
C LYS A 15 -15.77 3.26 -12.77
N VAL A 16 -15.18 4.25 -13.44
CA VAL A 16 -13.88 4.83 -13.05
C VAL A 16 -14.06 5.65 -11.77
N ASN A 17 -13.14 5.47 -10.82
CA ASN A 17 -13.13 6.26 -9.59
C ASN A 17 -12.30 7.53 -9.80
N GLU A 18 -12.96 8.65 -10.05
CA GLU A 18 -12.31 9.94 -10.34
C GLU A 18 -11.45 10.44 -9.16
N ALA A 19 -11.89 10.22 -7.92
CA ALA A 19 -11.11 10.60 -6.74
C ALA A 19 -9.77 9.84 -6.64
N LYS A 20 -9.71 8.62 -7.19
CA LYS A 20 -8.49 7.79 -7.19
C LYS A 20 -7.70 7.89 -8.49
N THR A 21 -8.33 8.29 -9.59
CA THR A 21 -7.72 8.29 -10.93
C THR A 21 -7.23 9.69 -11.27
N ALA A 22 -5.91 9.86 -11.37
CA ALA A 22 -5.32 11.11 -11.83
C ALA A 22 -4.10 10.80 -12.69
N VAL A 23 -3.95 11.57 -13.77
CA VAL A 23 -2.74 11.57 -14.58
C VAL A 23 -1.71 12.42 -13.83
N ALA A 24 -0.80 11.75 -13.13
CA ALA A 24 0.27 12.38 -12.36
C ALA A 24 1.55 11.55 -12.51
N PRO A 25 2.74 12.15 -12.30
CA PRO A 25 3.99 11.40 -12.31
C PRO A 25 3.93 10.21 -11.37
N ALA A 26 4.35 9.04 -11.85
CA ALA A 26 4.29 7.79 -11.09
C ALA A 26 5.07 7.87 -9.77
N SER A 27 6.10 8.71 -9.72
CA SER A 27 6.91 8.98 -8.53
C SER A 27 6.17 9.71 -7.39
N ARG A 28 5.03 10.35 -7.68
CA ARG A 28 4.24 11.07 -6.66
C ARG A 28 3.08 10.24 -6.09
N ARG A 29 2.84 9.04 -6.61
CA ARG A 29 1.72 8.18 -6.19
C ARG A 29 2.18 6.81 -5.72
N LYS A 30 1.31 6.19 -4.91
CA LYS A 30 1.52 4.86 -4.35
C LYS A 30 0.80 3.85 -5.24
N PHE A 31 1.50 2.79 -5.64
CA PHE A 31 0.96 1.70 -6.44
C PHE A 31 1.27 0.37 -5.76
N LEU A 32 0.26 -0.47 -5.51
CA LEU A 32 0.40 -1.79 -4.86
C LEU A 32 1.25 -1.76 -3.58
N ALA A 33 1.03 -0.78 -2.71
CA ALA A 33 1.82 -0.58 -1.48
C ALA A 33 3.30 -0.18 -1.68
N TYR A 34 3.71 0.17 -2.90
CA TYR A 34 5.01 0.75 -3.22
C TYR A 34 4.87 2.22 -3.63
N ALA A 35 5.96 2.98 -3.46
CA ALA A 35 6.14 4.31 -3.98
C ALA A 35 7.38 4.31 -4.87
N LEU A 36 7.27 4.89 -6.06
CA LEU A 36 8.40 5.04 -6.97
C LEU A 36 9.17 6.29 -6.57
N TRP A 37 10.49 6.19 -6.44
CA TRP A 37 11.33 7.34 -6.14
C TRP A 37 12.57 7.34 -7.03
N HIS A 38 13.06 8.53 -7.36
CA HIS A 38 14.26 8.68 -8.17
C HIS A 38 15.47 8.75 -7.25
N GLY A 39 16.35 7.76 -7.35
CA GLY A 39 17.64 7.75 -6.66
C GLY A 39 18.70 8.58 -7.40
N LYS A 40 19.91 8.65 -6.82
CA LYS A 40 21.09 9.24 -7.47
C LYS A 40 21.29 8.56 -8.83
N GLY A 41 21.43 9.36 -9.90
CA GLY A 41 21.58 8.86 -11.28
C GLY A 41 20.29 8.62 -12.06
N ARG A 42 19.15 9.21 -11.66
CA ARG A 42 17.82 9.09 -12.32
C ARG A 42 17.23 7.68 -12.36
N GLN A 43 17.83 6.72 -11.65
CA GLN A 43 17.29 5.36 -11.55
C GLN A 43 16.01 5.36 -10.72
N VAL A 44 14.97 4.72 -11.26
CA VAL A 44 13.70 4.49 -10.57
C VAL A 44 13.89 3.34 -9.58
N LYS A 45 13.69 3.63 -8.29
CA LYS A 45 13.72 2.64 -7.22
C LYS A 45 12.32 2.48 -6.63
N TYR A 46 12.06 1.31 -6.07
CA TYR A 46 10.84 1.02 -5.32
C TYR A 46 11.10 1.25 -3.82
N ALA A 47 10.28 2.08 -3.20
CA ALA A 47 10.21 2.22 -1.75
C ALA A 47 8.87 1.66 -1.26
N VAL A 48 8.81 1.22 0.00
CA VAL A 48 7.53 0.84 0.61
C VAL A 48 6.70 2.10 0.83
N ALA A 49 5.45 2.10 0.35
CA ALA A 49 4.56 3.24 0.53
C ALA A 49 4.32 3.49 2.02
N GLY A 50 4.41 4.76 2.45
CA GLY A 50 4.23 5.10 3.88
C GLY A 50 2.92 4.61 4.51
N LYS A 51 1.84 4.46 3.72
CA LYS A 51 0.56 3.88 4.19
C LYS A 51 0.71 2.39 4.54
N ALA A 52 1.44 1.65 3.72
CA ALA A 52 1.70 0.23 3.97
C ALA A 52 2.61 0.05 5.19
N LEU A 53 3.64 0.90 5.34
CA LEU A 53 4.50 0.90 6.51
C LEU A 53 3.73 1.22 7.80
N ALA A 54 2.83 2.21 7.76
CA ALA A 54 1.98 2.56 8.90
C ALA A 54 1.05 1.40 9.30
N ASN A 55 0.39 0.76 8.33
CA ASN A 55 -0.43 -0.42 8.58
C ASN A 55 0.38 -1.58 9.17
N PHE A 56 1.60 -1.81 8.68
CA PHE A 56 2.50 -2.83 9.22
C PHE A 56 2.89 -2.54 10.67
N LYS A 57 3.22 -1.28 10.99
CA LYS A 57 3.52 -0.85 12.37
C LYS A 57 2.32 -1.04 13.29
N GLN A 58 1.11 -0.67 12.84
CA GLN A 58 -0.12 -0.85 13.60
C GLN A 58 -0.39 -2.34 13.88
N ARG A 59 -0.34 -3.19 12.85
CA ARG A 59 -0.52 -4.64 12.98
C ARG A 59 0.50 -5.30 13.91
N THR A 60 1.74 -4.81 13.92
CA THR A 60 2.77 -5.34 14.84
C THR A 60 2.49 -4.93 16.28
N ARG A 61 1.85 -3.77 16.50
CA ARG A 61 1.61 -3.18 17.81
C ARG A 61 0.42 -3.81 18.55
N ASP A 62 -0.57 -4.31 17.81
CA ASP A 62 -1.75 -4.97 18.36
C ASP A 62 -1.42 -6.23 19.18
N PRO A 63 -0.63 -7.20 18.69
CA PRO A 63 -0.26 -8.40 19.45
C PRO A 63 0.80 -8.16 20.52
N THR A 64 1.47 -7.00 20.54
CA THR A 64 2.51 -6.64 21.53
C THR A 64 2.06 -5.58 22.53
N ARG A 65 0.75 -5.29 22.62
CA ARG A 65 0.25 -4.24 23.50
C ARG A 65 0.41 -4.67 24.96
N ARG A 66 0.82 -3.75 25.85
CA ARG A 66 1.04 -4.04 27.28
C ARG A 66 -0.14 -4.68 28.03
N SER A 67 -1.35 -4.63 27.46
CA SER A 67 -2.55 -5.23 28.03
C SER A 67 -2.89 -6.63 27.47
N CYS A 68 -2.07 -7.23 26.62
CA CYS A 68 -2.31 -8.61 26.18
C CYS A 68 -1.56 -9.59 27.08
N GLY A 69 -2.29 -10.30 27.96
CA GLY A 69 -1.75 -11.42 28.74
C GLY A 69 -1.48 -12.62 27.83
N ARG A 70 -0.43 -12.56 27.03
CA ARG A 70 0.01 -13.61 26.10
C ARG A 70 1.44 -14.01 26.42
N SER A 71 1.72 -15.31 26.36
CA SER A 71 3.09 -15.81 26.52
C SER A 71 3.97 -15.37 25.33
N ASP A 72 5.28 -15.24 25.55
CA ASP A 72 6.23 -14.85 24.50
C ASP A 72 6.18 -15.78 23.27
N SER A 73 5.92 -17.07 23.48
CA SER A 73 5.74 -18.05 22.41
C SER A 73 4.51 -17.76 21.54
N GLN A 74 3.40 -17.31 22.12
CA GLN A 74 2.19 -16.96 21.37
C GLN A 74 2.38 -15.67 20.58
N VAL A 75 3.09 -14.69 21.15
CA VAL A 75 3.38 -13.40 20.46
C VAL A 75 4.32 -13.61 19.27
N THR A 76 5.32 -14.47 19.39
CA THR A 76 6.25 -14.79 18.29
C THR A 76 5.58 -15.60 17.20
N LEU A 77 4.75 -16.58 17.54
CA LEU A 77 3.98 -17.36 16.56
C LEU A 77 3.00 -16.46 15.78
N ALA A 78 2.25 -15.60 16.46
CA ALA A 78 1.30 -14.68 15.82
C ALA A 78 1.97 -13.69 14.83
N LYS A 79 3.22 -13.31 15.09
CA LYS A 79 4.03 -12.50 14.14
C LYS A 79 4.50 -13.32 12.94
N LYS A 80 4.69 -14.64 13.09
CA LYS A 80 5.25 -15.54 12.08
C LYS A 80 4.18 -16.08 11.11
N THR A 81 2.97 -16.35 11.58
CA THR A 81 1.85 -16.86 10.77
C THR A 81 1.19 -15.82 9.87
N ASN A 82 1.41 -14.53 10.13
CA ASN A 82 0.85 -13.43 9.32
C ASN A 82 1.86 -12.89 8.29
N ARG A 83 2.93 -13.64 8.01
CA ARG A 83 4.00 -13.29 7.08
C ARG A 83 3.80 -14.00 5.73
#